data_AF-A0A925Y332-F1
#
_entry.id   AF-A0A925Y332-F1
#
_cell.length_a   1.000
_cell.length_b   1.000
_cell.length_c   1.000
_cell.angle_alpha   90.00
_cell.angle_beta   90.00
_cell.angle_gamma   90.00
#
_symmetry.space_group_name_H-M   'P 1'
#
loop_
_entity.id
_entity.type
_entity.pdbx_description
1 polymer ?
#
loop_
_entity_poly.entity_id
_entity_poly.type
_entity_poly.pdbx_seq_one_letter_code
_entity_poly.pdbx_strand_id
1 'polypeptide(L)'
;MSTQRDPIRISITDPVLIRVAALAEERGVDAYVVGGYVRDAVMGRPRTDIDITVVGDAIEFARFVAESFHTTIIEYKQYRTAMVPVRDHHLEFVGTRSESYETDSRNPIVHEGTLQDDLR
;
A
#
# COMPACT_ATOMS: atom_id res chain seq x y z
N MET A 1 -7.99 21.79 27.59
CA MET A 1 -7.44 20.51 28.11
C MET A 1 -7.05 19.68 26.90
N SER A 2 -5.75 19.59 26.59
CA SER A 2 -5.26 18.80 25.46
C SER A 2 -5.30 17.33 25.86
N THR A 3 -6.23 16.56 25.32
CA THR A 3 -6.20 15.09 25.46
C THR A 3 -5.11 14.57 24.56
N GLN A 4 -3.90 14.42 25.11
CA GLN A 4 -2.84 13.65 24.48
C GLN A 4 -3.30 12.19 24.47
N ARG A 5 -3.84 11.73 23.34
CA ARG A 5 -4.22 10.34 23.14
C ARG A 5 -2.96 9.57 22.77
N ASP A 6 -2.68 8.49 23.48
CA ASP A 6 -1.60 7.59 23.12
C ASP A 6 -1.82 7.02 21.71
N PRO A 7 -0.76 6.87 20.90
CA PRO A 7 -0.88 6.29 19.57
C PRO A 7 -1.37 4.85 19.67
N ILE A 8 -2.41 4.53 18.89
CA ILE A 8 -2.92 3.17 18.74
C ILE A 8 -1.82 2.34 18.06
N ARG A 9 -1.36 1.29 18.74
CA ARG A 9 -0.43 0.31 18.17
C ARG A 9 -1.20 -0.89 17.67
N ILE A 10 -0.99 -1.24 16.41
CA ILE A 10 -1.58 -2.42 15.78
C ILE A 10 -0.45 -3.42 15.56
N SER A 11 -0.63 -4.64 16.03
CA SER A 11 0.28 -5.73 15.71
C SER A 11 -0.12 -6.33 14.38
N ILE A 12 0.78 -6.28 13.39
CA ILE A 12 0.59 -6.99 12.13
C ILE A 12 1.05 -8.42 12.32
N THR A 13 0.09 -9.35 12.32
CA THR A 13 0.33 -10.79 12.51
C THR A 13 0.00 -11.60 11.26
N ASP A 14 -0.47 -10.94 10.19
CA ASP A 14 -0.83 -11.61 8.95
C ASP A 14 0.44 -12.15 8.25
N PRO A 15 0.56 -13.47 8.02
CA PRO A 15 1.74 -14.05 7.39
C PRO A 15 2.03 -13.48 6.01
N VAL A 16 1.00 -13.06 5.26
CA VAL A 16 1.18 -12.46 3.94
C VAL A 16 1.87 -11.11 4.07
N LEU A 17 1.42 -10.25 4.99
CA LEU A 17 2.07 -8.96 5.24
C LEU A 17 3.47 -9.07 5.81
N ILE A 18 3.71 -10.04 6.71
CA ILE A 18 5.06 -10.30 7.23
C ILE A 18 6.02 -10.67 6.08
N ARG A 19 5.55 -11.49 5.13
CA ARG A 19 6.35 -11.83 3.94
C ARG A 19 6.54 -10.63 3.02
N VAL A 20 5.51 -9.82 2.76
CA VAL A 20 5.65 -8.62 1.94
C VAL A 20 6.63 -7.63 2.58
N ALA A 21 6.60 -7.45 3.91
CA ALA A 21 7.55 -6.60 4.62
C ALA A 21 9.00 -7.09 4.45
N ALA A 22 9.24 -8.41 4.54
CA ALA A 22 10.57 -8.97 4.29
C ALA A 22 11.04 -8.74 2.83
N LEU A 23 10.13 -8.85 1.85
CA LEU A 23 10.44 -8.57 0.44
C LEU A 23 10.72 -7.09 0.20
N ALA A 24 10.03 -6.19 0.91
CA ALA A 24 10.28 -4.75 0.87
C ALA A 24 11.69 -4.44 1.42
N GLU A 25 12.05 -5.03 2.56
CA GLU A 25 13.38 -4.90 3.16
C GLU A 25 14.49 -5.44 2.24
N GLU A 26 14.27 -6.61 1.61
CA GLU A 26 15.21 -7.20 0.64
C GLU A 26 15.50 -6.26 -0.53
N ARG A 27 14.51 -5.46 -0.95
CA ARG A 27 14.63 -4.53 -2.07
C ARG A 27 14.93 -3.09 -1.66
N GLY A 28 15.01 -2.79 -0.37
CA GLY A 28 15.16 -1.42 0.13
C GLY A 28 14.00 -0.52 -0.29
N VAL A 29 12.79 -1.08 -0.39
CA VAL A 29 11.58 -0.36 -0.78
C VAL A 29 10.80 0.02 0.47
N ASP A 30 10.45 1.30 0.60
CA ASP A 30 9.52 1.74 1.63
C ASP A 30 8.08 1.42 1.19
N ALA A 31 7.42 0.54 1.95
CA ALA A 31 6.05 0.11 1.71
C ALA A 31 5.20 0.22 2.98
N TYR A 32 3.97 0.70 2.84
CA TYR A 32 3.08 1.01 3.95
C TYR A 32 1.70 0.43 3.71
N VAL A 33 1.17 -0.29 4.70
CA VAL A 33 -0.23 -0.71 4.69
C VAL A 33 -1.10 0.46 5.12
N VAL A 34 -2.08 0.80 4.30
CA VAL A 34 -2.93 1.98 4.49
C VAL A 34 -4.42 1.62 4.45
N GLY A 35 -5.29 2.63 4.52
CA GLY A 35 -6.69 2.49 4.15
C GLY A 35 -7.54 1.57 5.04
N GLY A 36 -8.41 0.80 4.39
CA GLY A 36 -9.42 -0.03 5.05
C GLY A 36 -8.81 -1.07 5.98
N TYR A 37 -7.66 -1.63 5.61
CA TYR A 37 -6.93 -2.61 6.41
C TYR A 37 -6.62 -2.09 7.82
N VAL A 38 -6.08 -0.87 7.93
CA VAL A 38 -5.69 -0.27 9.21
C VAL A 38 -6.92 -0.01 10.07
N ARG A 39 -7.96 0.60 9.50
CA ARG A 39 -9.24 0.82 10.20
C ARG A 39 -9.82 -0.49 10.73
N ASP A 40 -9.90 -1.50 9.87
CA ASP A 40 -10.55 -2.77 10.19
C ASP A 40 -9.68 -3.61 11.16
N ALA A 41 -8.37 -3.42 11.18
CA ALA A 41 -7.47 -3.97 12.20
C ALA A 41 -7.74 -3.36 13.58
N VAL A 42 -7.95 -2.05 13.67
CA VAL A 42 -8.35 -1.38 14.93
C VAL A 42 -9.72 -1.87 15.40
N MET A 43 -10.64 -2.14 14.47
CA MET A 43 -12.01 -2.57 14.77
C MET A 43 -12.17 -4.09 14.96
N GLY A 44 -11.10 -4.88 14.80
CA GLY A 44 -11.15 -6.34 14.92
C GLY A 44 -11.98 -7.03 13.84
N ARG A 45 -12.12 -6.43 12.65
CA ARG A 45 -12.87 -6.97 11.52
C ARG A 45 -11.99 -7.85 10.61
N PRO A 46 -12.58 -8.77 9.82
CA PRO A 46 -11.86 -9.51 8.78
C PRO A 46 -11.22 -8.57 7.75
N ARG A 47 -10.09 -8.97 7.17
CA ARG A 47 -9.29 -8.16 6.23
C ARG A 47 -8.79 -9.03 5.08
N THR A 48 -9.46 -8.94 3.94
CA THR A 48 -9.09 -9.67 2.71
C THR A 48 -8.37 -8.76 1.71
N ASP A 49 -8.81 -7.51 1.60
CA ASP A 49 -8.20 -6.51 0.73
C ASP A 49 -7.16 -5.70 1.52
N ILE A 50 -5.94 -5.65 0.98
CA ILE A 50 -4.78 -5.04 1.63
C ILE A 50 -4.20 -3.97 0.70
N ASP A 51 -4.43 -2.71 1.07
CA ASP A 51 -3.90 -1.55 0.35
C ASP A 51 -2.47 -1.25 0.81
N ILE A 52 -1.53 -1.24 -0.13
CA ILE A 52 -0.10 -1.05 0.11
C ILE A 52 0.40 0.13 -0.73
N THR A 53 0.71 1.23 -0.06
CA THR A 53 1.39 2.37 -0.69
C THR A 53 2.90 2.08 -0.75
N VAL A 54 3.49 2.26 -1.92
CA VAL A 54 4.92 2.04 -2.19
C VAL A 54 5.57 3.36 -2.57
N VAL A 55 6.70 3.68 -1.93
CA VAL A 55 7.55 4.81 -2.37
C VAL A 55 8.39 4.33 -3.54
N GLY A 56 8.16 4.89 -4.74
CA GLY A 56 8.82 4.48 -5.99
C GLY A 56 7.91 3.70 -6.95
N ASP A 57 8.47 2.73 -7.68
CA ASP A 57 7.72 1.95 -8.67
C ASP A 57 6.94 0.79 -8.01
N ALA A 58 5.66 1.06 -7.73
CA ALA A 58 4.74 0.07 -7.18
C ALA A 58 4.50 -1.13 -8.08
N ILE A 59 4.56 -0.97 -9.41
CA ILE A 59 4.33 -2.08 -10.35
C ILE A 59 5.55 -3.00 -10.36
N GLU A 60 6.75 -2.45 -10.36
CA GLU A 60 7.98 -3.24 -10.23
C GLU A 60 7.99 -4.02 -8.92
N PHE A 61 7.71 -3.36 -7.80
CA PHE A 61 7.65 -4.05 -6.50
C PHE A 61 6.56 -5.13 -6.47
N ALA A 62 5.37 -4.85 -7.01
CA ALA A 62 4.28 -5.82 -7.10
C ALA A 62 4.66 -7.05 -7.95
N ARG A 63 5.42 -6.88 -9.04
CA ARG A 63 5.90 -8.01 -9.85
C ARG A 63 6.81 -8.92 -9.02
N PHE A 64 7.75 -8.32 -8.29
CA PHE A 64 8.65 -9.05 -7.40
C PHE A 64 7.88 -9.80 -6.30
N VAL A 65 6.86 -9.18 -5.72
CA VAL A 65 5.97 -9.84 -4.76
C VAL A 65 5.23 -11.01 -5.41
N ALA A 66 4.66 -10.83 -6.60
CA ALA A 66 3.94 -11.88 -7.31
C ALA A 66 4.85 -13.08 -7.63
N GLU A 67 6.08 -12.83 -8.07
CA GLU A 67 7.10 -13.87 -8.30
C GLU A 67 7.41 -14.65 -7.02
N SER A 68 7.60 -13.95 -5.88
CA SER A 68 7.86 -14.58 -4.59
C SER A 68 6.69 -15.44 -4.09
N PHE A 69 5.46 -15.13 -4.48
CA PHE A 69 4.27 -15.91 -4.12
C PHE A 69 3.85 -16.91 -5.21
N HIS A 70 4.60 -16.99 -6.32
CA HIS A 70 4.29 -17.82 -7.49
C HIS A 70 2.88 -17.60 -8.04
N THR A 71 2.46 -16.35 -8.12
CA THR A 71 1.13 -15.93 -8.60
C THR A 71 1.24 -14.98 -9.79
N THR A 72 0.12 -14.69 -10.44
CA THR A 72 0.06 -13.77 -11.58
C THR A 72 -0.45 -12.41 -11.13
N ILE A 73 0.36 -11.38 -11.35
CA ILE A 73 0.02 -9.98 -11.13
C ILE A 73 -1.00 -9.47 -12.17
N ILE A 74 -1.87 -8.55 -11.75
CA ILE A 74 -2.72 -7.75 -12.64
C ILE A 74 -2.26 -6.30 -12.57
N GLU A 75 -1.80 -5.75 -13.69
CA GLU A 75 -1.27 -4.38 -13.76
C GLU A 75 -2.30 -3.39 -14.32
N TYR A 76 -2.43 -2.24 -13.66
CA TYR A 76 -3.25 -1.12 -14.13
C TYR A 76 -2.34 0.09 -14.40
N LYS A 77 -1.61 0.03 -15.51
CA LYS A 77 -0.56 1.01 -15.86
C LYS A 77 -1.05 2.45 -15.88
N GLN A 78 -2.28 2.71 -16.35
CA GLN A 78 -2.85 4.07 -16.38
C GLN A 78 -2.99 4.69 -14.98
N TYR A 79 -3.07 3.88 -13.92
CA TYR A 79 -3.23 4.33 -12.55
C TYR A 79 -1.95 4.18 -11.72
N ARG A 80 -0.89 3.61 -12.31
CA ARG A 80 0.35 3.21 -11.63
C ARG A 80 0.08 2.30 -10.44
N THR A 81 -0.86 1.37 -10.61
CA THR A 81 -1.21 0.38 -9.59
C THR A 81 -1.11 -1.05 -10.12
N ALA A 82 -1.02 -1.99 -9.20
CA ALA A 82 -1.08 -3.42 -9.51
C ALA A 82 -1.77 -4.19 -8.38
N MET A 83 -2.39 -5.31 -8.73
CA MET A 83 -2.98 -6.24 -7.77
C MET A 83 -2.29 -7.59 -7.84
N VAL A 84 -1.94 -8.15 -6.69
CA VAL A 84 -1.34 -9.47 -6.55
C VAL A 84 -2.28 -10.36 -5.71
N PRO A 85 -2.90 -11.41 -6.29
CA PRO A 85 -3.77 -12.30 -5.55
C PRO A 85 -2.93 -13.35 -4.81
N VAL A 86 -3.13 -13.46 -3.49
CA VAL A 86 -2.43 -14.42 -2.61
C VAL A 86 -3.43 -15.09 -1.67
N ARG A 87 -3.78 -16.35 -1.97
CA ARG A 87 -4.85 -17.09 -1.25
C ARG A 87 -6.16 -16.30 -1.27
N ASP A 88 -6.69 -15.93 -0.11
CA ASP A 88 -7.92 -15.15 0.07
C ASP A 88 -7.64 -13.64 0.13
N HIS A 89 -6.39 -13.20 -0.11
CA HIS A 89 -6.00 -11.80 -0.09
C HIS A 89 -5.84 -11.23 -1.49
N HIS A 90 -6.29 -9.99 -1.64
CA HIS A 90 -5.91 -9.12 -2.75
C HIS A 90 -4.96 -8.06 -2.22
N LEU A 91 -3.70 -8.11 -2.67
CA LEU A 91 -2.70 -7.12 -2.33
C LEU A 91 -2.70 -6.04 -3.41
N GLU A 92 -3.19 -4.86 -3.08
CA GLU A 92 -3.22 -3.73 -4.01
C GLU A 92 -2.03 -2.81 -3.74
N PHE A 93 -1.16 -2.67 -4.74
CA PHE A 93 0.03 -1.83 -4.69
C PHE A 93 -0.24 -0.52 -5.42
N VAL A 94 -0.03 0.58 -4.73
CA VAL A 94 -0.22 1.94 -5.24
C VAL A 94 1.08 2.72 -5.06
N GLY A 95 1.59 3.31 -6.14
CA GLY A 95 2.74 4.20 -6.04
C GLY A 95 2.35 5.51 -5.35
N THR A 96 3.17 5.97 -4.41
CA THR A 96 3.02 7.31 -3.82
C THR A 96 2.85 8.36 -4.90
N ARG A 97 1.85 9.23 -4.72
CA ARG A 97 1.61 10.38 -5.58
C ARG A 97 2.00 11.65 -4.85
N SER A 98 2.83 12.47 -5.48
CA SER A 98 2.83 13.90 -5.21
C SER A 98 1.66 14.49 -6.00
N GLU A 99 0.54 14.78 -5.34
CA GLU A 99 -0.63 15.41 -5.97
C GLU A 99 -0.48 16.93 -5.96
N SER A 100 -0.11 17.52 -7.11
CA SER A 100 -0.46 18.91 -7.42
C SER A 100 -1.80 18.93 -8.15
N TYR A 101 -2.85 19.44 -7.49
CA TYR A 101 -4.14 19.68 -8.14
C TYR A 101 -4.05 20.96 -8.97
N GLU A 102 -4.10 20.84 -10.30
CA GLU A 102 -4.49 21.99 -11.13
C GLU A 102 -5.99 22.24 -10.94
N THR A 103 -6.36 23.51 -10.78
CA THR A 103 -7.69 23.96 -10.32
C THR A 103 -8.86 23.60 -11.25
N ASP A 104 -8.61 22.90 -12.37
CA ASP A 104 -9.61 22.62 -13.42
C ASP A 104 -9.59 21.16 -13.94
N SER A 105 -8.90 20.24 -13.27
CA SER A 105 -8.83 18.82 -13.67
C SER A 105 -9.11 17.86 -12.51
N ARG A 106 -9.95 16.85 -12.74
CA ARG A 106 -10.19 15.73 -11.80
C ARG A 106 -9.12 14.63 -11.85
N ASN A 107 -8.16 14.75 -12.77
CA ASN A 107 -7.06 13.80 -12.90
C ASN A 107 -5.78 14.46 -12.38
N PRO A 108 -5.14 13.91 -11.33
CA PRO A 108 -3.90 14.45 -10.80
C PRO A 108 -2.74 14.20 -11.78
N ILE A 109 -1.81 15.16 -11.85
CA ILE A 109 -0.51 14.98 -12.49
C ILE A 109 0.39 14.30 -11.45
N VAL A 110 0.86 13.09 -11.76
CA VAL A 110 1.57 12.24 -10.78
C VAL A 110 3.08 12.46 -10.86
N HIS A 111 3.68 12.98 -9.79
CA HIS A 111 5.13 12.98 -9.54
C HIS A 111 5.50 11.98 -8.44
N GLU A 112 6.77 11.57 -8.35
CA GLU A 112 7.28 10.82 -7.18
C GLU A 112 7.09 11.67 -5.91
N GLY A 113 6.34 11.14 -4.94
CA GLY A 113 5.98 11.82 -3.70
C GLY A 113 6.42 11.04 -2.47
N THR A 114 6.28 11.66 -1.31
CA THR A 114 6.50 11.01 -0.01
C THR A 114 5.18 10.43 0.51
N LEU A 115 5.23 9.52 1.50
CA LEU A 115 4.02 9.03 2.19
C LEU A 115 3.17 10.17 2.78
N GLN A 116 3.81 11.28 3.18
CA GLN A 116 3.12 12.44 3.75
C GLN A 116 2.32 13.22 2.69
N ASP A 117 2.73 13.14 1.42
CA ASP A 117 1.99 13.72 0.30
C ASP A 117 0.77 12.87 -0.06
N ASP A 118 0.82 11.56 0.18
CA ASP A 118 -0.23 10.57 -0.12
C ASP A 118 -1.39 10.58 0.91
N LEU A 119 -1.12 11.02 2.14
CA LEU A 119 -2.08 10.97 3.27
C LEU A 119 -2.79 12.30 3.56
N ARG A 120 -2.75 13.26 2.62
CA ARG A 120 -3.21 14.64 2.84
C ARG A 120 -4.69 14.88 2.56
#